data_AF-A0A420XN17-F1
#
_entry.id   AF-A0A420XN17-F1
#
_cell.length_a   1.000
_cell.length_b   1.000
_cell.length_c   1.000
_cell.angle_alpha   90.00
_cell.angle_beta   90.00
_cell.angle_gamma   90.00
#
_symmetry.space_group_name_H-M   'P 1'
#
loop_
_entity.id
_entity.type
_entity.pdbx_description
1 polymer ?
#
loop_
_entity_poly.entity_id
_entity_poly.type
_entity_poly.pdbx_seq_one_letter_code
_entity_poly.pdbx_strand_id
1 'polypeptide(L)'
;MSARAPLEAPVFPATPEAMARAVVPTAAGGLLLGTTRSESGSAPVAISAFSWTPTRLVVDDVELGRIIALRALALGARVAVGTTRPAAWQPLVRVAGEAAHRITVGEGISRGSGLASAQSPVLLVRDRISDPRRVPGARQAQNDLIAVEAAAAGPWRCLVTVTRSVSAVDPAASLALGRAHVALLANGSTPLLEAFCDGLGLDPAAARRMLPEPAAAVAGQDEGPAHTHLLLARRGPVTRVQVAPTEIERRMR
;
A
#
# COMPACT_ATOMS: atom_id res chain seq x y z
N MET A 1 25.95 40.24 -42.02
CA MET A 1 24.86 39.55 -41.29
C MET A 1 25.00 38.06 -41.56
N SER A 2 25.61 37.31 -40.63
CA SER A 2 25.87 35.87 -40.80
C SER A 2 24.73 35.08 -40.14
N ALA A 3 23.96 34.34 -40.93
CA ALA A 3 22.87 33.50 -40.42
C ALA A 3 23.44 32.26 -39.72
N ARG A 4 22.99 32.01 -38.49
CA ARG A 4 23.38 30.85 -37.67
C ARG A 4 22.64 29.61 -38.18
N ALA A 5 23.37 28.58 -38.58
CA ALA A 5 22.78 27.32 -39.04
C ALA A 5 21.93 26.65 -37.93
N PRO A 6 20.85 25.94 -38.27
CA PRO A 6 20.01 25.27 -37.28
C PRO A 6 20.82 24.17 -36.60
N LEU A 7 20.73 24.07 -35.27
CA LEU A 7 21.24 22.91 -34.53
C LEU A 7 20.36 21.72 -34.90
N GLU A 8 20.85 20.82 -35.75
CA GLU A 8 20.19 19.54 -35.99
C GLU A 8 20.11 18.78 -34.66
N ALA A 9 18.89 18.53 -34.19
CA ALA A 9 18.69 17.69 -33.02
C ALA A 9 19.18 16.28 -33.34
N PRO A 10 19.98 15.64 -32.47
CA PRO A 10 20.43 14.28 -32.71
C PRO A 10 19.22 13.34 -32.80
N VAL A 11 19.03 12.75 -33.97
CA VAL A 11 18.04 11.71 -34.20
C VAL A 11 18.66 10.39 -33.74
N PHE A 12 18.12 9.82 -32.66
CA PHE A 12 18.51 8.50 -32.19
C PHE A 12 17.58 7.45 -32.81
N PRO A 13 18.01 6.68 -33.83
CA PRO A 13 17.17 5.65 -34.42
C PRO A 13 16.93 4.53 -33.40
N ALA A 14 15.69 4.42 -32.90
CA ALA A 14 15.26 3.33 -32.04
C ALA A 14 14.93 2.11 -32.89
N THR A 15 15.89 1.20 -33.08
CA THR A 15 15.63 -0.07 -33.76
C THR A 15 14.77 -1.00 -32.89
N PRO A 16 13.96 -1.89 -33.48
CA PRO A 16 13.18 -2.86 -32.71
C PRO A 16 14.04 -3.71 -31.75
N GLU A 17 15.23 -4.14 -32.17
CA GLU A 17 16.17 -4.82 -31.26
C GLU A 17 16.72 -3.90 -30.16
N ALA A 18 17.02 -2.63 -30.45
CA ALA A 18 17.49 -1.69 -29.42
C ALA A 18 16.40 -1.39 -28.39
N MET A 19 15.13 -1.27 -28.81
CA MET A 19 13.99 -1.15 -27.91
C MET A 19 13.76 -2.43 -27.09
N ALA A 20 13.91 -3.60 -27.69
CA ALA A 20 13.76 -4.88 -26.98
C ALA A 20 14.85 -5.08 -25.90
N ARG A 21 16.03 -4.49 -26.09
CA ARG A 21 17.14 -4.51 -25.12
C ARG A 21 17.15 -3.31 -24.18
N ALA A 22 16.37 -2.27 -24.46
CA ALA A 22 16.20 -1.11 -23.61
C ALA A 22 15.38 -1.48 -22.37
N VAL A 23 16.04 -2.14 -21.41
CA VAL A 23 15.54 -2.21 -20.05
C VAL A 23 15.87 -0.87 -19.42
N VAL A 24 14.95 0.08 -19.49
CA VAL A 24 15.02 1.25 -18.61
C VAL A 24 14.91 0.67 -17.20
N PRO A 25 15.90 0.85 -16.31
CA PRO A 25 15.74 0.55 -14.90
C PRO A 25 14.75 1.59 -14.36
N THR A 26 13.47 1.35 -14.61
CA THR A 26 12.42 1.99 -13.83
C THR A 26 12.50 1.30 -12.49
N ALA A 27 13.41 1.77 -11.63
CA ALA A 27 13.19 1.60 -10.21
C ALA A 27 11.85 2.27 -9.97
N ALA A 28 10.78 1.49 -9.98
CA ALA A 28 9.48 1.99 -9.59
C ALA A 28 9.69 2.69 -8.25
N GLY A 29 9.13 3.88 -8.07
CA GLY A 29 9.15 4.58 -6.78
C GLY A 29 8.67 3.58 -5.72
N GLY A 30 9.63 3.00 -5.02
CA GLY A 30 9.44 1.79 -4.25
C GLY A 30 9.20 2.20 -2.82
N LEU A 31 8.02 1.90 -2.29
CA LEU A 31 7.77 2.03 -0.88
C LEU A 31 8.46 0.86 -0.18
N LEU A 32 9.55 1.13 0.52
CA LEU A 32 10.22 0.15 1.36
C LEU A 32 9.27 -0.25 2.50
N LEU A 33 8.89 -1.53 2.56
CA LEU A 33 8.01 -2.06 3.60
C LEU A 33 8.79 -2.64 4.77
N GLY A 34 9.94 -3.27 4.51
CA GLY A 34 10.70 -3.91 5.55
C GLY A 34 11.70 -4.88 4.94
N THR A 35 11.91 -6.01 5.61
CA THR A 35 12.85 -7.02 5.15
C THR A 35 12.24 -8.41 5.15
N THR A 36 12.69 -9.27 4.23
CA THR A 36 12.46 -10.71 4.33
C THR A 36 13.50 -11.32 5.26
N ARG A 37 13.14 -12.41 5.95
CA ARG A 37 14.07 -13.24 6.70
C ARG A 37 14.18 -14.58 5.98
N SER A 38 15.32 -14.83 5.35
CA SER A 38 15.65 -16.10 4.69
C SER A 38 16.91 -16.70 5.34
N GLU A 39 17.13 -18.00 5.11
CA GLU A 39 18.37 -18.68 5.52
C GLU A 39 19.62 -18.02 4.92
N SER A 40 19.50 -17.42 3.74
CA SER A 40 20.58 -16.71 3.03
C SER A 40 20.79 -15.26 3.47
N GLY A 41 20.04 -14.76 4.46
CA GLY A 41 20.15 -13.40 4.99
C GLY A 41 18.86 -12.59 4.88
N SER A 42 18.99 -11.30 5.22
CA SER A 42 17.89 -10.32 5.16
C SER A 42 17.96 -9.53 3.87
N ALA A 43 16.83 -9.42 3.15
CA ALA A 43 16.75 -8.61 1.94
C ALA A 43 15.61 -7.58 2.04
N PRO A 44 15.78 -6.36 1.53
CA PRO A 44 14.74 -5.33 1.57
C PRO A 44 13.54 -5.73 0.71
N VAL A 45 12.35 -5.48 1.23
CA VAL A 45 11.07 -5.71 0.55
C VAL A 45 10.47 -4.36 0.24
N ALA A 46 10.37 -4.04 -1.05
CA ALA A 46 9.74 -2.83 -1.54
C ALA A 46 8.52 -3.17 -2.40
N ILE A 47 7.51 -2.30 -2.38
CA ILE A 47 6.37 -2.36 -3.29
C ILE A 47 6.39 -1.17 -4.24
N SER A 48 6.01 -1.41 -5.50
CA SER A 48 5.78 -0.37 -6.49
C SER A 48 4.47 0.36 -6.18
N ALA A 49 4.48 1.20 -5.14
CA ALA A 49 3.26 1.90 -4.68
C ALA A 49 2.85 2.99 -5.67
N PHE A 50 3.81 3.68 -6.28
CA PHE A 50 3.58 4.79 -7.20
C PHE A 50 4.21 4.48 -8.55
N SER A 51 3.38 4.02 -9.48
CA SER A 51 3.80 3.70 -10.85
C SER A 51 2.83 4.31 -11.85
N TRP A 52 3.16 4.24 -13.14
CA TRP A 52 2.23 4.63 -14.20
C TRP A 52 0.91 3.85 -14.14
N THR A 53 0.94 2.62 -13.62
CA THR A 53 -0.26 1.84 -13.34
C THR A 53 -0.68 2.04 -11.88
N PRO A 54 -1.97 2.26 -11.58
CA PRO A 54 -2.43 2.44 -10.21
C PRO A 54 -2.22 1.17 -9.38
N THR A 55 -1.66 1.33 -8.17
CA THR A 55 -1.42 0.22 -7.25
C THR A 55 -2.52 0.14 -6.19
N ARG A 56 -2.84 -1.09 -5.77
CA ARG A 56 -3.92 -1.39 -4.82
C ARG A 56 -3.39 -2.34 -3.76
N LEU A 57 -3.47 -1.90 -2.52
CA LEU A 57 -2.95 -2.59 -1.35
C LEU A 57 -4.10 -2.85 -0.39
N VAL A 58 -4.11 -4.02 0.22
CA VAL A 58 -4.96 -4.32 1.38
C VAL A 58 -4.06 -4.55 2.58
N VAL A 59 -4.41 -3.95 3.71
CA VAL A 59 -3.73 -4.15 4.98
C VAL A 59 -4.77 -4.46 6.05
N ASP A 60 -4.45 -5.35 6.96
CA ASP A 60 -5.37 -5.82 8.00
C ASP A 60 -5.24 -5.10 9.35
N ASP A 61 -4.33 -4.14 9.42
CA ASP A 61 -4.15 -3.29 10.59
C ASP A 61 -3.89 -1.82 10.25
N VAL A 62 -4.40 -0.96 11.13
CA VAL A 62 -4.30 0.49 11.04
C VAL A 62 -2.89 0.98 11.36
N GLU A 63 -2.14 0.30 12.23
CA GLU A 63 -0.76 0.71 12.53
C GLU A 63 0.10 0.54 11.28
N LEU A 64 -0.01 -0.60 10.61
CA LEU A 64 0.64 -0.84 9.31
C LEU A 64 0.18 0.19 8.26
N GLY A 65 -1.13 0.50 8.23
CA GLY A 65 -1.66 1.56 7.37
C GLY A 65 -1.02 2.93 7.63
N ARG A 66 -0.79 3.31 8.89
CA ARG A 66 -0.10 4.55 9.26
C ARG A 66 1.37 4.52 8.87
N ILE A 67 2.06 3.39 9.05
CA ILE A 67 3.47 3.22 8.62
C ILE A 67 3.58 3.43 7.10
N ILE A 68 2.72 2.79 6.32
CA ILE A 68 2.68 2.94 4.86
C ILE A 68 2.41 4.41 4.48
N ALA A 69 1.47 5.07 5.16
CA ALA A 69 1.15 6.46 4.90
C ALA A 69 2.31 7.41 5.25
N LEU A 70 2.99 7.19 6.38
CA LEU A 70 4.15 7.99 6.77
C LEU A 70 5.32 7.80 5.78
N ARG A 71 5.60 6.56 5.38
CA ARG A 71 6.62 6.27 4.38
C ARG A 71 6.26 6.84 3.01
N ALA A 72 4.99 6.87 2.65
CA ALA A 72 4.54 7.55 1.44
C ALA A 72 4.77 9.06 1.51
N LEU A 73 4.50 9.71 2.65
CA LEU A 73 4.81 11.13 2.86
C LEU A 73 6.31 11.40 2.69
N ALA A 74 7.17 10.51 3.19
CA ALA A 74 8.62 10.61 3.03
C ALA A 74 9.06 10.52 1.55
N LEU A 75 8.30 9.83 0.70
CA LEU A 75 8.50 9.80 -0.76
C LEU A 75 7.90 11.03 -1.47
N GLY A 76 7.40 12.02 -0.74
CA GLY A 76 6.78 13.22 -1.30
C GLY A 76 5.31 13.03 -1.71
N ALA A 77 4.68 11.91 -1.35
CA ALA A 77 3.27 11.68 -1.65
C ALA A 77 2.37 12.62 -0.87
N ARG A 78 1.19 12.88 -1.43
CA ARG A 78 0.07 13.50 -0.74
C ARG A 78 -0.87 12.39 -0.27
N VAL A 79 -1.24 12.40 1.00
CA VAL A 79 -2.02 11.35 1.65
C VAL A 79 -3.42 11.84 1.94
N ALA A 80 -4.43 11.18 1.39
CA ALA A 80 -5.82 11.43 1.73
C ALA A 80 -6.43 10.21 2.41
N VAL A 81 -6.75 10.35 3.70
CA VAL A 81 -7.39 9.31 4.51
C VAL A 81 -8.88 9.60 4.62
N GLY A 82 -9.67 8.64 4.18
CA GLY A 82 -11.12 8.60 4.34
C GLY A 82 -11.44 7.50 5.33
N THR A 83 -12.03 7.87 6.46
CA THR A 83 -12.24 6.95 7.58
C THR A 83 -13.47 7.26 8.40
N THR A 84 -14.07 6.27 9.03
CA THR A 84 -15.09 6.47 10.08
C THR A 84 -14.49 6.69 11.47
N ARG A 85 -13.17 6.66 11.60
CA ARG A 85 -12.44 6.85 12.85
C ARG A 85 -11.28 7.83 12.73
N PRO A 86 -11.53 9.13 12.48
CA PRO A 86 -10.46 10.12 12.31
C PRO A 86 -9.46 10.16 13.48
N ALA A 87 -9.93 9.94 14.71
CA ALA A 87 -9.10 9.86 15.91
C ALA A 87 -7.97 8.79 15.79
N ALA A 88 -8.25 7.67 15.12
CA ALA A 88 -7.28 6.62 14.87
C ALA A 88 -6.22 7.01 13.80
N TRP A 89 -6.26 8.20 13.23
CA TRP A 89 -5.21 8.67 12.31
C TRP A 89 -4.49 9.91 12.83
N GLN A 90 -4.91 10.45 13.97
CA GLN A 90 -4.28 11.60 14.61
C GLN A 90 -2.80 11.41 14.94
N PRO A 91 -2.31 10.23 15.39
CA PRO A 91 -0.89 10.04 15.61
C PRO A 91 -0.04 10.28 14.35
N LEU A 92 -0.53 9.86 13.18
CA LEU A 92 0.14 10.10 11.90
C LEU A 92 0.22 11.60 11.59
N VAL A 93 -0.88 12.34 11.77
CA VAL A 93 -0.92 13.79 11.54
C VAL A 93 0.07 14.53 12.45
N ARG A 94 0.16 14.13 13.73
CA ARG A 94 1.11 14.72 14.68
C ARG A 94 2.57 14.45 14.31
N VAL A 95 2.86 13.24 13.85
CA VAL A 95 4.24 12.81 13.51
C VAL A 95 4.69 13.30 12.14
N ALA A 96 3.76 13.63 11.22
CA ALA A 96 4.07 14.09 9.87
C ALA A 96 4.90 15.41 9.82
N GLY A 97 4.92 16.19 10.91
CA GLY A 97 5.76 17.40 11.02
C GLY A 97 5.48 18.39 9.89
N GLU A 98 6.52 18.83 9.18
CA GLU A 98 6.41 19.76 8.05
C GLU A 98 5.53 19.24 6.91
N ALA A 99 5.38 17.91 6.78
CA ALA A 99 4.51 17.29 5.80
C ALA A 99 3.02 17.30 6.20
N ALA A 100 2.64 17.89 7.34
CA ALA A 100 1.25 17.99 7.80
C ALA A 100 0.31 18.59 6.74
N HIS A 101 0.78 19.54 5.93
CA HIS A 101 0.00 20.14 4.84
C HIS A 101 -0.29 19.17 3.66
N ARG A 102 0.38 18.01 3.62
CA ARG A 102 0.23 16.98 2.58
C ARG A 102 -0.66 15.83 3.03
N ILE A 103 -1.13 15.85 4.28
CA ILE A 103 -2.04 14.84 4.82
C ILE A 103 -3.40 15.46 5.11
N THR A 104 -4.44 14.83 4.59
CA THR A 104 -5.83 15.15 4.93
C THR A 104 -6.49 13.93 5.51
N VAL A 105 -7.09 14.05 6.70
CA VAL A 105 -7.90 13.00 7.33
C VAL A 105 -9.32 13.52 7.43
N GLY A 106 -10.26 12.82 6.80
CA GLY A 106 -11.66 13.20 6.78
C GLY A 106 -12.59 12.02 7.00
N GLU A 107 -13.83 12.33 7.40
CA GLU A 107 -14.90 11.35 7.49
C GLU A 107 -15.42 10.98 6.09
N GLY A 108 -15.65 9.69 5.85
CA GLY A 108 -16.20 9.17 4.60
C GLY A 108 -15.15 8.85 3.52
N ILE A 109 -15.45 9.20 2.27
CA ILE A 109 -14.63 8.83 1.10
C ILE A 109 -13.42 9.76 0.98
N SER A 110 -12.22 9.19 0.95
CA SER A 110 -10.99 9.91 0.64
C SER A 110 -10.97 10.35 -0.81
N ARG A 111 -11.04 11.66 -1.03
CA ARG A 111 -10.84 12.28 -2.33
C ARG A 111 -9.48 12.95 -2.31
N GLY A 112 -8.45 12.27 -2.83
CA GLY A 112 -7.14 12.90 -3.01
C GLY A 112 -7.31 14.12 -3.93
N SER A 113 -6.96 15.30 -3.44
CA SER A 113 -7.03 16.52 -4.22
C SER A 113 -6.01 16.49 -5.38
N GLY A 114 -6.24 17.23 -6.45
CA GLY A 114 -5.23 17.51 -7.48
C GLY A 114 -4.79 16.32 -8.36
N LEU A 115 -3.97 16.65 -9.36
CA LEU A 115 -3.37 15.68 -10.28
C LEU A 115 -2.23 14.93 -9.57
N ALA A 116 -2.09 13.64 -9.88
CA ALA A 116 -0.99 12.82 -9.37
C ALA A 116 0.12 12.79 -10.44
N SER A 117 1.36 12.83 -10.01
CA SER A 117 2.53 12.74 -10.90
C SER A 117 3.66 11.98 -10.22
N ALA A 118 4.72 11.66 -10.97
CA ALA A 118 5.91 11.05 -10.40
C ALA A 118 6.57 11.91 -9.29
N GLN A 119 6.45 13.24 -9.38
CA GLN A 119 7.01 14.19 -8.40
C GLN A 119 6.05 14.51 -7.25
N SER A 120 4.75 14.27 -7.42
CA SER A 120 3.75 14.45 -6.38
C SER A 120 2.72 13.32 -6.46
N PRO A 121 3.10 12.10 -6.03
CA PRO A 121 2.20 10.96 -6.07
C PRO A 121 1.08 11.13 -5.04
N VAL A 122 0.01 10.34 -5.20
CA VAL A 122 -1.14 10.39 -4.29
C VAL A 122 -1.37 9.02 -3.68
N LEU A 123 -1.39 8.98 -2.35
CA LEU A 123 -1.85 7.84 -1.57
C LEU A 123 -3.27 8.12 -1.08
N LEU A 124 -4.22 7.31 -1.53
CA LEU A 124 -5.57 7.26 -0.99
C LEU A 124 -5.62 6.15 0.04
N VAL A 125 -6.05 6.48 1.26
CA VAL A 125 -6.27 5.50 2.31
C VAL A 125 -7.76 5.41 2.58
N ARG A 126 -8.28 4.20 2.48
CA ARG A 126 -9.64 3.82 2.81
C ARG A 126 -9.60 3.03 4.11
N ASP A 127 -10.12 3.59 5.20
CA ASP A 127 -10.18 2.90 6.49
C ASP A 127 -11.61 2.89 7.04
N ARG A 128 -12.33 1.79 6.80
CA ARG A 128 -13.75 1.62 7.16
C ARG A 128 -14.63 2.79 6.67
N ILE A 129 -15.11 2.73 5.43
CA ILE A 129 -16.01 3.78 4.89
C ILE A 129 -17.43 3.69 5.46
N SER A 130 -17.78 2.56 6.07
CA SER A 130 -19.10 2.28 6.62
C SER A 130 -19.05 2.41 8.15
N ASP A 131 -19.80 3.35 8.72
CA ASP A 131 -19.98 3.41 10.19
C ASP A 131 -20.72 2.14 10.61
N PRO A 132 -20.19 1.28 11.51
CA PRO A 132 -20.88 0.06 11.93
C PRO A 132 -22.25 0.33 12.60
N ARG A 133 -22.52 1.56 13.07
CA ARG A 133 -23.83 1.97 13.59
C ARG A 133 -24.82 2.39 12.50
N ARG A 134 -24.33 2.67 11.29
CA ARG A 134 -25.13 2.87 10.08
C ARG A 134 -24.84 1.71 9.15
N VAL A 135 -25.61 0.63 9.20
CA VAL A 135 -25.52 -0.42 8.17
C VAL A 135 -25.79 0.27 6.83
N PRO A 136 -24.76 0.55 5.99
CA PRO A 136 -25.03 1.08 4.68
C PRO A 136 -25.72 -0.06 3.94
N GLY A 137 -26.84 0.20 3.28
CA GLY A 137 -27.39 -0.79 2.37
C GLY A 137 -26.28 -1.25 1.41
N ALA A 138 -26.24 -2.53 1.05
CA ALA A 138 -25.17 -3.12 0.22
C ALA A 138 -24.87 -2.29 -1.06
N ARG A 139 -25.89 -1.63 -1.63
CA ARG A 139 -25.75 -0.69 -2.76
C ARG A 139 -24.91 0.55 -2.45
N GLN A 140 -25.06 1.15 -1.27
CA GLN A 140 -24.28 2.33 -0.89
C GLN A 140 -22.81 1.97 -0.68
N ALA A 141 -22.54 0.87 0.04
CA ALA A 141 -21.17 0.37 0.24
C ALA A 141 -20.48 0.05 -1.10
N GLN A 142 -21.22 -0.53 -2.05
CA GLN A 142 -20.76 -0.77 -3.42
C GLN A 142 -20.45 0.54 -4.16
N ASN A 143 -21.34 1.54 -4.09
CA ASN A 143 -21.13 2.84 -4.73
C ASN A 143 -19.93 3.58 -4.16
N ASP A 144 -19.74 3.55 -2.84
CA ASP A 144 -18.60 4.18 -2.18
C ASP A 144 -17.29 3.53 -2.61
N LEU A 145 -17.28 2.21 -2.74
CA LEU A 145 -16.11 1.48 -3.25
C LEU A 145 -15.82 1.84 -4.71
N ILE A 146 -16.83 1.88 -5.58
CA ILE A 146 -16.67 2.31 -6.98
C ILE A 146 -16.09 3.73 -7.04
N ALA A 147 -16.58 4.65 -6.20
CA ALA A 147 -16.10 6.02 -6.17
C ALA A 147 -14.63 6.14 -5.72
N VAL A 148 -14.23 5.39 -4.69
CA VAL A 148 -12.83 5.34 -4.22
C VAL A 148 -11.92 4.72 -5.29
N GLU A 149 -12.37 3.63 -5.90
CA GLU A 149 -11.66 2.94 -6.97
C GLU A 149 -11.46 3.85 -8.19
N ALA A 150 -12.48 4.60 -8.58
CA ALA A 150 -12.39 5.59 -9.63
C ALA A 150 -11.40 6.70 -9.27
N ALA A 151 -11.41 7.18 -8.03
CA ALA A 151 -10.45 8.18 -7.54
C ALA A 151 -8.99 7.66 -7.54
N ALA A 152 -8.81 6.33 -7.46
CA ALA A 152 -7.52 5.66 -7.46
C ALA A 152 -7.04 5.21 -8.86
N ALA A 153 -7.86 5.32 -9.91
CA ALA A 153 -7.59 4.70 -11.21
C ALA A 153 -6.47 5.35 -12.06
N GLY A 154 -5.99 6.54 -11.66
CA GLY A 154 -4.98 7.30 -12.41
C GLY A 154 -3.53 6.86 -12.16
N PRO A 155 -2.59 7.27 -13.04
CA PRO A 155 -1.17 7.02 -12.83
C PRO A 155 -0.68 7.70 -11.55
N TRP A 156 0.37 7.13 -10.94
CA TRP A 156 1.01 7.61 -9.71
C TRP A 156 0.07 7.67 -8.50
N ARG A 157 -1.00 6.88 -8.53
CA ARG A 157 -1.94 6.72 -7.43
C ARG A 157 -1.81 5.33 -6.80
N CYS A 158 -1.88 5.34 -5.49
CA CYS A 158 -1.94 4.13 -4.67
C CYS A 158 -3.21 4.16 -3.83
N LEU A 159 -3.97 3.07 -3.81
CA LEU A 159 -5.08 2.87 -2.88
C LEU A 159 -4.66 1.84 -1.82
N VAL A 160 -4.69 2.24 -0.55
CA VAL A 160 -4.57 1.34 0.60
C VAL A 160 -5.95 1.18 1.22
N THR A 161 -6.44 -0.05 1.26
CA THR A 161 -7.64 -0.41 2.02
C THR A 161 -7.21 -1.03 3.34
N VAL A 162 -7.53 -0.36 4.44
CA VAL A 162 -7.36 -0.85 5.80
C VAL A 162 -8.63 -1.60 6.20
N THR A 163 -8.52 -2.91 6.33
CA THR A 163 -9.54 -3.77 6.92
C THR A 163 -9.11 -4.13 8.35
N ARG A 164 -10.05 -4.43 9.25
CA ARG A 164 -9.73 -4.92 10.59
C ARG A 164 -10.67 -6.06 10.89
N SER A 165 -10.13 -7.27 10.94
CA SER A 165 -10.86 -8.52 11.14
C SER A 165 -12.05 -8.66 10.19
N VAL A 166 -11.85 -9.38 9.09
CA VAL A 166 -12.98 -9.83 8.27
C VAL A 166 -13.70 -10.88 9.10
N SER A 167 -14.75 -10.46 9.80
CA SER A 167 -15.90 -11.35 9.88
C SER A 167 -16.24 -11.71 8.44
N ALA A 168 -16.42 -13.00 8.13
CA ALA A 168 -16.48 -13.60 6.79
C ALA A 168 -17.55 -13.00 5.82
N VAL A 169 -18.16 -11.87 6.18
CA VAL A 169 -19.32 -11.23 5.57
C VAL A 169 -19.12 -9.70 5.46
N ASP A 170 -17.94 -9.21 5.05
CA ASP A 170 -17.83 -7.84 4.51
C ASP A 170 -17.64 -7.90 2.98
N PRO A 171 -18.72 -7.71 2.19
CA PRO A 171 -18.65 -7.69 0.73
C PRO A 171 -17.66 -6.66 0.19
N ALA A 172 -17.46 -5.55 0.90
CA ALA A 172 -16.52 -4.51 0.49
C ALA A 172 -15.07 -4.93 0.70
N ALA A 173 -14.79 -5.75 1.72
CA ALA A 173 -13.47 -6.34 1.93
C ALA A 173 -13.16 -7.39 0.87
N SER A 174 -14.11 -8.29 0.57
CA SER A 174 -13.95 -9.30 -0.48
C SER A 174 -13.71 -8.67 -1.85
N LEU A 175 -14.44 -7.61 -2.20
CA LEU A 175 -14.25 -6.91 -3.47
C LEU A 175 -12.91 -6.14 -3.51
N ALA A 176 -12.47 -5.55 -2.40
CA ALA A 176 -11.16 -4.90 -2.32
C ALA A 176 -10.02 -5.93 -2.47
N LEU A 177 -10.11 -7.07 -1.80
CA LEU A 177 -9.18 -8.20 -1.91
C LEU A 177 -9.13 -8.74 -3.36
N GLY A 178 -10.28 -8.95 -3.98
CA GLY A 178 -10.40 -9.40 -5.37
C GLY A 178 -9.81 -8.44 -6.41
N ARG A 179 -9.52 -7.19 -6.04
CA ARG A 179 -8.89 -6.18 -6.91
C ARG A 179 -7.49 -5.79 -6.47
N ALA A 180 -7.04 -6.21 -5.29
CA ALA A 180 -5.74 -5.83 -4.77
C ALA A 180 -4.60 -6.49 -5.57
N HIS A 181 -3.53 -5.73 -5.73
CA HIS A 181 -2.28 -6.23 -6.31
C HIS A 181 -1.42 -6.89 -5.23
N VAL A 182 -1.49 -6.37 -4.00
CA VAL A 182 -0.77 -6.88 -2.83
C VAL A 182 -1.68 -6.84 -1.61
N ALA A 183 -1.63 -7.87 -0.78
CA ALA A 183 -2.16 -7.84 0.58
C ALA A 183 -1.03 -8.02 1.60
N LEU A 184 -1.10 -7.26 2.70
CA LEU A 184 -0.22 -7.38 3.85
C LEU A 184 -1.07 -7.79 5.04
N LEU A 185 -0.91 -9.04 5.48
CA LEU A 185 -1.72 -9.63 6.54
C LEU A 185 -0.84 -9.93 7.76
N ALA A 186 -1.23 -9.41 8.92
CA ALA A 186 -0.65 -9.76 10.21
C ALA A 186 -0.98 -11.22 10.62
N ASN A 187 -0.22 -11.71 11.59
CA ASN A 187 -0.41 -13.04 12.16
C ASN A 187 -1.78 -13.14 12.86
N GLY A 188 -2.60 -14.13 12.48
CA GLY A 188 -3.95 -14.36 13.05
C GLY A 188 -5.13 -14.02 12.13
N SER A 189 -4.87 -13.39 10.98
CA SER A 189 -5.90 -13.04 9.99
C SER A 189 -6.28 -14.22 9.07
N THR A 190 -6.52 -15.41 9.61
CA THR A 190 -6.79 -16.64 8.84
C THR A 190 -8.00 -16.52 7.88
N PRO A 191 -9.15 -15.94 8.28
CA PRO A 191 -10.28 -15.76 7.36
C PRO A 191 -9.94 -14.82 6.18
N LEU A 192 -9.11 -13.81 6.45
CA LEU A 192 -8.62 -12.86 5.44
C LEU A 192 -7.65 -13.52 4.47
N LEU A 193 -6.78 -14.39 4.99
CA LEU A 193 -5.85 -15.18 4.20
C LEU A 193 -6.59 -16.08 3.23
N GLU A 194 -7.59 -16.83 3.70
CA GLU A 194 -8.44 -17.70 2.87
C GLU A 194 -9.15 -16.91 1.78
N ALA A 195 -9.86 -15.83 2.14
CA ALA A 195 -10.57 -15.00 1.18
C ALA A 195 -9.63 -14.40 0.12
N PHE A 196 -8.40 -14.05 0.49
CA PHE A 196 -7.41 -13.54 -0.45
C PHE A 196 -6.83 -14.63 -1.34
N CYS A 197 -6.50 -15.80 -0.77
CA CYS A 197 -6.03 -16.96 -1.52
C CYS A 197 -7.06 -17.39 -2.55
N ASP A 198 -8.33 -17.46 -2.19
CA ASP A 198 -9.44 -17.76 -3.10
C ASP A 198 -9.52 -16.73 -4.24
N GLY A 199 -9.43 -15.43 -3.92
CA GLY A 199 -9.46 -14.34 -4.90
C GLY A 199 -8.23 -14.28 -5.83
N LEU A 200 -7.14 -14.97 -5.48
CA LEU A 200 -5.91 -15.07 -6.25
C LEU A 200 -5.68 -16.44 -6.90
N GLY A 201 -6.48 -17.45 -6.57
CA GLY A 201 -6.22 -18.84 -6.97
C GLY A 201 -4.95 -19.42 -6.33
N LEU A 202 -4.59 -18.98 -5.12
CA LEU A 202 -3.46 -19.49 -4.35
C LEU A 202 -3.92 -20.61 -3.41
N ASP A 203 -3.05 -21.59 -3.15
CA ASP A 203 -3.32 -22.62 -2.13
C ASP A 203 -3.27 -22.00 -0.70
N PRO A 204 -4.39 -21.94 0.02
CA PRO A 204 -4.42 -21.40 1.38
C PRO A 204 -3.59 -22.25 2.36
N ALA A 205 -3.41 -23.55 2.12
CA ALA A 205 -2.59 -24.41 2.97
C ALA A 205 -1.09 -24.08 2.83
N ALA A 206 -0.61 -23.83 1.61
CA ALA A 206 0.74 -23.32 1.38
C ALA A 206 0.96 -21.96 2.06
N ALA A 207 0.01 -21.02 1.92
CA ALA A 207 0.14 -19.71 2.53
C ALA A 207 0.09 -19.77 4.07
N ARG A 208 -0.72 -20.68 4.64
CA ARG A 208 -0.75 -20.94 6.09
C ARG A 208 0.55 -21.49 6.63
N ARG A 209 1.22 -22.40 5.92
CA ARG A 209 2.57 -22.89 6.31
C ARG A 209 3.59 -21.76 6.35
N MET A 210 3.36 -20.72 5.55
CA MET A 210 4.17 -19.52 5.55
C MET A 210 3.73 -18.49 6.59
N LEU A 211 2.61 -18.63 7.31
CA LEU A 211 2.29 -17.74 8.42
C LEU A 211 3.44 -17.78 9.44
N PRO A 212 3.86 -16.64 10.00
CA PRO A 212 4.79 -16.67 11.11
C PRO A 212 4.18 -17.48 12.25
N GLU A 213 4.99 -18.32 12.91
CA GLU A 213 4.60 -18.86 14.22
C GLU A 213 4.19 -17.68 15.11
N PRO A 214 3.12 -17.80 15.93
CA PRO A 214 2.79 -16.76 16.91
C PRO A 214 4.08 -16.49 17.69
N ALA A 215 4.55 -15.25 17.63
CA ALA A 215 5.84 -14.91 18.20
C ALA A 215 5.82 -15.29 19.69
N ALA A 216 6.47 -16.40 20.03
CA ALA A 216 6.96 -16.59 21.38
C ALA A 216 7.84 -15.37 21.62
N ALA A 217 7.46 -14.51 22.56
CA ALA A 217 8.17 -13.30 22.89
C ALA A 217 9.65 -13.67 23.08
N VAL A 218 10.49 -13.34 22.10
CA VAL A 218 11.93 -13.55 22.20
C VAL A 218 12.40 -12.48 23.17
N ALA A 219 12.46 -12.86 24.44
CA ALA A 219 12.97 -12.03 25.52
C ALA A 219 14.45 -11.73 25.21
N GLY A 220 14.80 -10.47 24.99
CA GLY A 220 16.19 -10.03 24.99
C GLY A 220 16.66 -9.07 23.89
N GLN A 221 15.80 -8.47 23.06
CA GLN A 221 16.22 -7.40 22.15
C GLN A 221 15.42 -6.12 22.40
N ASP A 222 16.14 -5.05 22.72
CA ASP A 222 15.66 -3.68 23.04
C ASP A 222 15.07 -2.93 21.82
N GLU A 223 14.91 -3.63 20.69
CA GLU A 223 14.18 -3.13 19.52
C GLU A 223 12.72 -3.57 19.66
N GLY A 224 11.80 -2.61 19.82
CA GLY A 224 10.36 -2.88 19.95
C GLY A 224 9.84 -3.89 18.91
N PRO A 225 8.81 -4.69 19.23
CA PRO A 225 8.51 -5.92 18.50
C PRO A 225 8.28 -5.64 17.01
N ALA A 226 9.15 -6.20 16.17
CA ALA A 226 8.96 -6.19 14.72
C ALA A 226 7.67 -6.95 14.40
N HIS A 227 6.74 -6.29 13.71
CA HIS A 227 5.51 -6.95 13.29
C HIS A 227 5.81 -7.79 12.06
N THR A 228 5.56 -9.08 12.16
CA THR A 228 5.71 -9.99 11.02
C THR A 228 4.39 -10.08 10.27
N HIS A 229 4.43 -9.72 8.99
CA HIS A 229 3.29 -9.75 8.08
C HIS A 229 3.58 -10.72 6.92
N LEU A 230 2.52 -11.30 6.37
CA LEU A 230 2.57 -11.96 5.06
C LEU A 230 2.28 -10.96 3.96
N LEU A 231 3.20 -10.88 3.01
CA LEU A 231 3.00 -10.20 1.75
C LEU A 231 2.53 -11.23 0.72
N LEU A 232 1.31 -11.01 0.24
CA LEU A 232 0.67 -11.82 -0.78
C LEU A 232 0.53 -10.97 -2.04
N ALA A 233 1.31 -11.26 -3.08
CA ALA A 233 1.26 -10.53 -4.35
C ALA A 233 0.49 -11.33 -5.40
N ARG A 234 -0.41 -10.66 -6.15
CA ARG A 234 -1.24 -11.29 -7.19
C ARG A 234 -0.44 -11.99 -8.29
N ARG A 235 0.81 -11.60 -8.51
CA ARG A 235 1.73 -12.18 -9.51
C ARG A 235 3.11 -12.44 -8.91
N GLY A 236 3.17 -12.94 -7.68
CA GLY A 236 4.43 -13.19 -6.99
C GLY A 236 4.33 -14.24 -5.89
N PRO A 237 5.48 -14.64 -5.32
CA PRO A 237 5.49 -15.58 -4.22
C PRO A 237 4.88 -14.94 -2.97
N VAL A 238 4.25 -15.79 -2.15
CA VAL A 238 3.94 -15.43 -0.76
C VAL A 238 5.27 -15.19 -0.05
N THR A 239 5.43 -14.04 0.59
CA THR A 239 6.69 -13.63 1.22
C THR A 239 6.44 -13.21 2.66
N ARG A 240 7.26 -13.69 3.59
CA ARG A 240 7.27 -13.17 4.96
C ARG A 240 8.00 -11.82 4.97
N VAL A 241 7.36 -10.81 5.55
CA VAL A 241 7.92 -9.47 5.66
C VAL A 241 7.93 -9.06 7.13
N GLN A 242 9.11 -8.71 7.62
CA GLN A 242 9.29 -8.08 8.91
C GLN A 242 9.25 -6.57 8.72
N VAL A 243 8.22 -5.95 9.29
CA VAL A 243 8.07 -4.50 9.32
C VAL A 243 8.56 -4.04 10.69
N ALA A 244 9.82 -3.62 10.75
CA ALA A 244 10.39 -2.98 11.93
C ALA A 244 10.06 -1.48 11.87
N PRO A 245 9.30 -0.93 12.84
CA PRO A 245 9.01 0.49 12.86
C PRO A 245 10.29 1.30 13.12
N THR A 246 10.52 2.34 12.33
CA THR A 246 11.58 3.33 12.59
C THR A 246 11.30 4.12 13.88
N GLU A 247 12.27 4.88 14.38
CA GLU A 247 12.07 5.69 15.59
C GLU A 247 10.90 6.68 15.45
N ILE A 248 10.78 7.32 14.28
CA ILE A 248 9.67 8.22 13.98
C ILE A 248 8.33 7.46 13.90
N GLU A 249 8.33 6.24 13.36
CA GLU A 249 7.12 5.41 13.30
C GLU A 249 6.66 4.96 14.69
N ARG A 250 7.58 4.67 15.61
CA ARG A 250 7.26 4.31 17.01
C ARG A 250 6.52 5.41 17.76
N ARG A 251 6.72 6.68 17.39
CA ARG A 251 6.01 7.83 17.98
C ARG A 251 4.52 7.90 17.57
N MET A 252 4.07 7.07 16.65
CA MET A 252 2.65 6.95 16.25
C MET A 252 1.84 5.97 17.13
N ARG A 253 2.48 5.31 18.11
CA ARG A 253 1.84 4.36 19.04
C ARG A 253 1.09 5.06 20.15
#